data_AF-A0A7U9XN50-F1
#
_entry.id   AF-A0A7U9XN50-F1
#
_cell.length_a   1.000
_cell.length_b   1.000
_cell.length_c   1.000
_cell.angle_alpha   90.00
_cell.angle_beta   90.00
_cell.angle_gamma   90.00
#
_symmetry.space_group_name_H-M   'P 1'
#
loop_
_entity.id
_entity.type
_entity.pdbx_description
1 polymer ?
#
loop_
_entity_poly.entity_id
_entity_poly.type
_entity_poly.pdbx_seq_one_letter_code
_entity_poly.pdbx_strand_id
1 'polypeptide(L)'
;MVGGVREEFLASIGLGAFKGVEGGSSVTPPKKPQAPAAGNEQVKPAQSQKEIALNRKKEDIESWFEEKKTLEYSSDYNKWVGSFVVQSIAWQDEGLPGDFVTQRLRNGSFVDIEDSKLDTNQNKAVVILKRDSEARTILMGLSLFDYYKNWEFENAPYYQMVLINWVEKNKQTFIDNLFGDSVGEKEHPVITWCVAAEYIQGLINGISFEGMSEEQLLHQIMLENSSKNTLERTNKEWKDVLTYLTNQASMRGTVRNSLVSGSNTIMGIVGDTVSGKVQFYRTYELCNSLRHLESKGWDISGELTDYNSKAYENIRSYLQGLYTKVAAIVTSEKKLAKETIKSFEDLLGTDPSEEDYINVVRAISEFYTTCNMAHEVYASALKERFERKTPKEQAKEAIGLYHLLKDNSKSKDNMKLLQIFAKAPREKLDDIISSLTQVETFALKLKDNHSKMLGDVDQIDPLILEGALEKLESLSNTIEEMEV
;
A
#
# COMPACT_ATOMS: atom_id res chain seq x y z
N MET A 1 -23.85 -12.68 45.72
CA MET A 1 -24.14 -11.46 44.92
C MET A 1 -22.80 -10.78 44.69
N VAL A 2 -22.32 -10.70 43.45
CA VAL A 2 -21.10 -9.95 43.10
C VAL A 2 -21.57 -8.68 42.40
N GLY A 3 -21.28 -7.51 42.97
CA GLY A 3 -21.69 -6.22 42.38
C GLY A 3 -23.20 -6.07 42.12
N GLY A 4 -24.07 -6.65 42.97
CA GLY A 4 -25.53 -6.54 42.83
C GLY A 4 -26.19 -7.50 41.83
N VAL A 5 -25.43 -8.34 41.13
CA VAL A 5 -25.98 -9.37 40.22
C VAL A 5 -26.15 -10.71 40.96
N ARG A 6 -27.29 -11.38 40.73
CA ARG A 6 -27.59 -12.69 41.33
C ARG A 6 -26.65 -13.77 40.78
N GLU A 7 -26.04 -14.55 41.68
CA GLU A 7 -25.05 -15.59 41.33
C GLU A 7 -25.60 -16.67 40.40
N GLU A 8 -26.88 -17.00 40.52
CA GLU A 8 -27.57 -17.97 39.66
C GLU A 8 -27.55 -17.54 38.18
N PHE A 9 -27.68 -16.23 37.92
CA PHE A 9 -27.59 -15.68 36.56
C PHE A 9 -26.17 -15.80 36.00
N LEU A 10 -25.15 -15.53 36.80
CA LEU A 10 -23.74 -15.64 36.40
C LEU A 10 -23.33 -17.11 36.14
N ALA A 11 -23.90 -18.06 36.88
CA ALA A 11 -23.73 -19.48 36.61
C ALA A 11 -24.41 -19.92 35.30
N SER A 12 -25.59 -19.37 34.99
CA SER A 12 -26.36 -19.73 33.78
C SER A 12 -25.71 -19.31 32.46
N ILE A 13 -24.84 -18.30 32.50
CA ILE A 13 -24.09 -17.80 31.34
C ILE A 13 -22.63 -18.30 31.30
N GLY A 14 -22.28 -19.31 32.10
CA GLY A 14 -20.95 -19.95 32.10
C GLY A 14 -19.84 -19.16 32.82
N LEU A 15 -20.20 -18.14 33.60
CA LEU A 15 -19.26 -17.27 34.34
C LEU A 15 -19.24 -17.53 35.85
N GLY A 16 -19.74 -18.68 36.30
CA GLY A 16 -19.87 -19.02 37.73
C GLY A 16 -18.57 -19.09 38.53
N ALA A 17 -17.40 -19.13 37.87
CA ALA A 17 -16.09 -19.16 38.52
C ALA A 17 -15.43 -17.77 38.70
N PHE A 18 -16.09 -16.69 38.28
CA PHE A 18 -15.54 -15.34 38.36
C PHE A 18 -15.63 -14.79 39.80
N LYS A 19 -14.54 -14.96 40.57
CA LYS A 19 -14.35 -14.21 41.83
C LYS A 19 -13.75 -12.85 41.49
N GLY A 20 -14.49 -11.78 41.80
CA GLY A 20 -14.05 -10.41 41.57
C GLY A 20 -12.72 -10.07 42.25
N VAL A 21 -12.05 -9.03 41.73
CA VAL A 21 -10.76 -8.52 42.21
C VAL A 21 -10.90 -7.97 43.63
N GLU A 22 -10.15 -8.52 44.59
CA GLU A 22 -10.11 -8.04 45.98
C GLU A 22 -9.41 -6.68 46.08
N GLY A 23 -10.20 -5.61 46.13
CA GLY A 23 -9.76 -4.29 46.56
C GLY A 23 -9.50 -4.28 48.07
N GLY A 24 -8.28 -3.92 48.46
CA GLY A 24 -7.74 -4.13 49.80
C GLY A 24 -8.43 -3.40 50.95
N SER A 25 -8.32 -4.00 52.14
CA SER A 25 -8.49 -3.33 53.43
C SER A 25 -7.58 -4.00 54.46
N SER A 26 -6.46 -3.35 54.78
CA SER A 26 -5.66 -3.69 55.96
C SER A 26 -6.23 -2.94 57.17
N VAL A 27 -6.78 -3.71 58.10
CA VAL A 27 -7.30 -3.29 59.41
C VAL A 27 -6.14 -3.03 60.38
N THR A 28 -6.22 -1.96 61.16
CA THR A 28 -5.43 -1.78 62.40
C THR A 28 -6.36 -1.61 63.61
N PRO A 29 -6.00 -2.12 64.82
CA PRO A 29 -6.93 -2.37 65.92
C PRO A 29 -7.15 -1.17 66.88
N PRO A 30 -8.18 -1.20 67.75
CA PRO A 30 -8.64 -0.04 68.51
C PRO A 30 -7.84 0.21 69.80
N LYS A 31 -7.62 1.48 70.15
CA LYS A 31 -7.18 1.91 71.50
C LYS A 31 -8.34 2.59 72.25
N LYS A 32 -8.47 2.22 73.53
CA LYS A 32 -9.48 2.64 74.53
C LYS A 32 -9.26 4.10 75.04
N PRO A 33 -10.25 4.69 75.73
CA PRO A 33 -10.51 6.14 75.76
C PRO A 33 -9.78 6.91 76.87
N GLN A 34 -9.56 8.21 76.63
CA GLN A 34 -9.26 9.21 77.65
C GLN A 34 -10.05 10.49 77.33
N ALA A 35 -10.70 11.07 78.34
CA ALA A 35 -11.42 12.34 78.30
C ALA A 35 -10.71 13.35 79.24
N PRO A 36 -11.17 14.62 79.34
CA PRO A 36 -11.07 15.69 78.34
C PRO A 36 -10.37 16.94 78.93
N ALA A 37 -9.78 17.81 78.11
CA ALA A 37 -9.55 19.22 78.49
C ALA A 37 -9.37 20.15 77.29
N ALA A 38 -10.38 21.02 77.12
CA ALA A 38 -10.38 22.43 76.71
C ALA A 38 -9.28 22.98 75.78
N GLY A 39 -9.74 23.64 74.70
CA GLY A 39 -8.98 24.68 74.01
C GLY A 39 -9.35 24.82 72.54
N ASN A 40 -10.34 25.68 72.26
CA ASN A 40 -10.77 26.04 70.91
C ASN A 40 -9.61 26.53 70.04
N GLU A 41 -9.48 25.94 68.85
CA GLU A 41 -9.27 26.69 67.61
C GLU A 41 -9.76 25.83 66.44
N GLN A 42 -10.83 26.28 65.78
CA GLN A 42 -11.31 25.70 64.53
C GLN A 42 -10.25 25.93 63.45
N VAL A 43 -9.36 24.96 63.26
CA VAL A 43 -8.52 24.90 62.07
C VAL A 43 -9.44 24.51 60.91
N LYS A 44 -9.73 25.46 60.00
CA LYS A 44 -10.33 25.15 58.69
C LYS A 44 -9.55 23.98 58.08
N PRO A 45 -10.20 22.90 57.62
CA PRO A 45 -9.46 21.81 56.99
C PRO A 45 -8.69 22.39 55.79
N ALA A 46 -7.36 22.22 55.79
CA ALA A 46 -6.52 22.64 54.70
C ALA A 46 -7.02 21.97 53.41
N GLN A 47 -7.46 22.78 52.43
CA GLN A 47 -7.90 22.26 51.14
C GLN A 47 -6.81 21.36 50.57
N SER A 48 -7.20 20.18 50.10
CA SER A 48 -6.25 19.27 49.48
C SER A 48 -5.64 19.93 48.24
N GLN A 49 -4.38 19.61 47.90
CA GLN A 49 -3.73 20.15 46.70
C GLN A 49 -4.55 19.92 45.41
N LYS A 50 -5.33 18.83 45.36
CA LYS A 50 -6.24 18.50 44.25
C LYS A 50 -7.44 19.45 44.18
N GLU A 51 -7.97 19.87 45.33
CA GLU A 51 -9.11 20.77 45.43
C GLU A 51 -8.71 22.21 45.05
N ILE A 52 -7.50 22.63 45.45
CA ILE A 52 -6.91 23.91 45.00
C ILE A 52 -6.72 23.90 43.48
N ALA A 53 -6.24 22.79 42.91
CA ALA A 53 -6.09 22.65 41.46
C ALA A 53 -7.44 22.68 40.72
N LEU A 54 -8.48 22.03 41.26
CA LEU A 54 -9.83 22.09 40.70
C LEU A 54 -10.37 23.53 40.73
N ASN A 55 -10.26 24.23 41.86
CA ASN A 55 -10.77 25.60 41.98
C ASN A 55 -10.07 26.55 40.99
N ARG A 56 -8.76 26.41 40.80
CA ARG A 56 -8.01 27.17 39.77
C ARG A 56 -8.52 26.90 38.35
N LYS A 57 -8.85 25.64 38.03
CA LYS A 57 -9.41 25.28 36.71
C LYS A 57 -10.82 25.84 36.53
N LYS A 58 -11.64 25.83 37.58
CA LYS A 58 -12.97 26.48 37.56
C LYS A 58 -12.85 27.97 37.31
N GLU A 59 -12.00 28.66 38.07
CA GLU A 59 -11.73 30.09 37.91
C GLU A 59 -11.20 30.43 36.52
N ASP A 60 -10.32 29.61 35.95
CA ASP A 60 -9.80 29.77 34.59
C ASP A 60 -10.90 29.65 33.52
N ILE A 61 -11.78 28.65 33.64
CA ILE A 61 -12.93 28.48 32.72
C ILE A 61 -13.91 29.65 32.82
N GLU A 62 -14.24 30.11 34.04
CA GLU A 62 -15.11 31.26 34.25
C GLU A 62 -14.48 32.54 33.69
N SER A 63 -13.19 32.76 33.97
CA SER A 63 -12.45 33.92 33.47
C SER A 63 -12.34 33.92 31.93
N TRP A 64 -12.18 32.75 31.32
CA TRP A 64 -12.18 32.62 29.86
C TRP A 64 -13.54 32.97 29.25
N PHE A 65 -14.64 32.58 29.89
CA PHE A 65 -15.99 32.84 29.38
C PHE A 65 -16.48 34.27 29.67
N GLU A 66 -16.42 34.72 30.92
CA GLU A 66 -16.97 35.99 31.36
C GLU A 66 -16.03 37.17 31.09
N GLU A 67 -14.74 37.00 31.39
CA GLU A 67 -13.73 38.06 31.27
C GLU A 67 -12.98 38.03 29.93
N LYS A 68 -13.29 37.06 29.06
CA LYS A 68 -12.64 36.84 27.74
C LYS A 68 -11.12 36.72 27.82
N LYS A 69 -10.61 36.17 28.93
CA LYS A 69 -9.18 35.88 29.08
C LYS A 69 -8.77 34.66 28.25
N THR A 70 -7.47 34.53 28.03
CA THR A 70 -6.88 33.35 27.39
C THR A 70 -6.97 32.15 28.32
N LEU A 71 -7.31 30.98 27.76
CA LEU A 71 -7.45 29.75 28.53
C LEU A 71 -6.07 29.14 28.84
N GLU A 72 -5.66 29.16 30.11
CA GLU A 72 -4.28 28.82 30.52
C GLU A 72 -4.04 27.30 30.57
N TYR A 73 -5.02 26.50 31.04
CA TYR A 73 -4.88 25.04 31.15
C TYR A 73 -5.35 24.27 29.90
N SER A 74 -5.26 24.90 28.72
CA SER A 74 -5.70 24.38 27.41
C SER A 74 -5.25 22.95 27.08
N SER A 75 -4.06 22.52 27.51
CA SER A 75 -3.56 21.15 27.28
C SER A 75 -4.41 20.08 27.98
N ASP A 76 -4.78 20.33 29.24
CA ASP A 76 -5.62 19.41 30.02
C ASP A 76 -7.04 19.36 29.42
N TYR A 77 -7.59 20.52 29.07
CA TYR A 77 -8.91 20.62 28.47
C TYR A 77 -8.98 19.91 27.10
N ASN A 78 -8.00 20.12 26.22
CA ASN A 78 -7.92 19.43 24.93
C ASN A 78 -7.85 17.92 25.11
N LYS A 79 -7.07 17.45 26.08
CA LYS A 79 -6.96 16.01 26.41
C LYS A 79 -8.30 15.45 26.88
N TRP A 80 -8.99 16.13 27.79
CA TRP A 80 -10.26 15.65 28.34
C TRP A 80 -11.37 15.64 27.29
N VAL A 81 -11.52 16.73 26.53
CA VAL A 81 -12.50 16.84 25.46
C VAL A 81 -12.24 15.77 24.39
N GLY A 82 -10.99 15.62 23.96
CA GLY A 82 -10.61 14.60 22.97
C GLY A 82 -10.89 13.17 23.45
N SER A 83 -10.51 12.85 24.70
CA SER A 83 -10.76 11.53 25.28
C SER A 83 -12.26 11.24 25.40
N PHE A 84 -13.05 12.24 25.84
CA PHE A 84 -14.49 12.09 25.98
C PHE A 84 -15.19 11.84 24.64
N VAL A 85 -14.87 12.62 23.60
CA VAL A 85 -15.47 12.43 22.26
C VAL A 85 -15.11 11.07 21.68
N VAL A 86 -13.86 10.64 21.81
CA VAL A 86 -13.40 9.34 21.31
C VAL A 86 -14.10 8.18 22.03
N GLN A 87 -14.36 8.29 23.34
CA GLN A 87 -15.05 7.26 24.12
C GLN A 87 -16.58 7.28 23.95
N SER A 88 -17.16 8.44 23.62
CA SER A 88 -18.62 8.61 23.55
C SER A 88 -19.23 8.11 22.25
N ILE A 89 -18.43 8.05 21.18
CA ILE A 89 -18.89 7.59 19.87
C ILE A 89 -18.48 6.12 19.69
N ALA A 90 -19.45 5.27 19.36
CA ALA A 90 -19.20 3.87 19.01
C ALA A 90 -18.64 3.77 17.58
N TRP A 91 -17.42 4.29 17.36
CA TRP A 91 -16.82 4.44 16.02
C TRP A 91 -16.90 3.16 15.18
N GLN A 92 -16.60 2.01 15.78
CA GLN A 92 -16.56 0.74 15.07
C GLN A 92 -17.95 0.23 14.66
N ASP A 93 -18.98 0.54 15.45
CA ASP A 93 -20.38 0.20 15.15
C ASP A 93 -20.94 1.11 14.05
N GLU A 94 -20.48 2.36 14.00
CA GLU A 94 -20.76 3.32 12.91
C GLU A 94 -20.03 2.97 11.60
N GLY A 95 -19.22 1.91 11.61
CA GLY A 95 -18.44 1.51 10.46
C GLY A 95 -17.14 2.32 10.29
N LEU A 96 -16.62 2.95 11.33
CA LEU A 96 -15.43 3.81 11.29
C LEU A 96 -14.22 3.12 11.95
N PRO A 97 -13.01 3.22 11.37
CA PRO A 97 -11.82 2.59 11.93
C PRO A 97 -11.37 3.23 13.25
N GLY A 98 -11.51 2.49 14.36
CA GLY A 98 -11.14 2.98 15.70
C GLY A 98 -9.64 3.26 15.88
N ASP A 99 -8.77 2.49 15.23
CA ASP A 99 -7.31 2.72 15.32
C ASP A 99 -6.91 4.05 14.69
N PHE A 100 -7.57 4.42 13.60
CA PHE A 100 -7.38 5.70 12.93
C PHE A 100 -7.76 6.88 13.83
N VAL A 101 -8.90 6.77 14.54
CA VAL A 101 -9.35 7.76 15.53
C VAL A 101 -8.32 7.91 16.65
N THR A 102 -7.79 6.79 17.17
CA THR A 102 -6.79 6.77 18.24
C THR A 102 -5.49 7.45 17.82
N GLN A 103 -5.02 7.20 16.59
CA GLN A 103 -3.82 7.86 16.05
C GLN A 103 -4.01 9.36 15.89
N ARG A 104 -5.19 9.79 15.42
CA ARG A 104 -5.52 11.22 15.26
C ARG A 104 -5.60 11.93 16.61
N LEU A 105 -6.12 11.28 17.66
CA LEU A 105 -6.09 11.82 19.02
C LEU A 105 -4.64 12.04 19.51
N ARG A 106 -3.71 11.12 19.19
CA ARG A 106 -2.30 11.22 19.61
C ARG A 106 -1.50 12.30 18.88
N ASN A 107 -1.97 12.76 17.72
CA ASN A 107 -1.29 13.79 16.91
C ASN A 107 -1.43 15.23 17.47
N GLY A 108 -2.02 15.40 18.67
CA GLY A 108 -1.99 16.63 19.46
C GLY A 108 -2.83 17.80 18.94
N SER A 109 -3.50 17.65 17.79
CA SER A 109 -4.32 18.68 17.13
C SER A 109 -5.78 18.28 17.00
N PHE A 110 -6.26 17.38 17.88
CA PHE A 110 -7.62 16.82 17.79
C PHE A 110 -8.71 17.82 18.22
N VAL A 111 -8.41 18.68 19.19
CA VAL A 111 -9.33 19.67 19.75
C VAL A 111 -8.74 21.06 19.58
N ASP A 112 -9.54 21.98 19.06
CA ASP A 112 -9.25 23.42 19.03
C ASP A 112 -10.26 24.15 19.92
N ILE A 113 -9.75 24.97 20.85
CA ILE A 113 -10.57 25.78 21.76
C ILE A 113 -10.25 27.24 21.47
N GLU A 114 -11.30 28.03 21.20
CA GLU A 114 -11.17 29.44 20.90
C GLU A 114 -10.45 30.21 22.02
N ASP A 115 -9.48 31.07 21.63
CA ASP A 115 -8.64 31.85 22.54
C ASP A 115 -7.91 31.01 23.61
N SER A 116 -7.51 29.79 23.25
CA SER A 116 -6.65 28.97 24.08
C SER A 116 -5.17 29.35 23.91
N LYS A 117 -4.37 29.08 24.95
CA LYS A 117 -2.92 29.27 24.90
C LYS A 117 -2.22 28.33 23.90
N LEU A 118 -2.86 27.22 23.52
CA LEU A 118 -2.37 26.29 22.52
C LEU A 118 -2.82 26.75 21.14
N ASP A 119 -1.86 27.21 20.33
CA ASP A 119 -2.10 27.49 18.90
C ASP A 119 -2.31 26.16 18.16
N THR A 120 -3.56 25.74 18.07
CA THR A 120 -3.96 24.52 17.37
C THR A 120 -4.47 24.91 15.99
N ASN A 121 -4.03 24.20 14.94
CA ASN A 121 -4.51 24.49 13.60
C ASN A 121 -6.00 24.09 13.48
N GLN A 122 -6.90 25.07 13.51
CA GLN A 122 -8.34 24.89 13.40
C GLN A 122 -8.75 24.05 12.17
N ASN A 123 -8.01 24.11 11.06
CA ASN A 123 -8.31 23.31 9.86
C ASN A 123 -8.00 21.81 10.04
N LYS A 124 -7.26 21.42 11.09
CA LYS A 124 -6.90 20.03 11.39
C LYS A 124 -7.64 19.47 12.60
N ALA A 125 -8.34 20.33 13.33
CA ALA A 125 -9.09 19.96 14.51
C ALA A 125 -10.37 19.20 14.15
N VAL A 126 -10.65 18.14 14.90
CA VAL A 126 -11.87 17.36 14.76
C VAL A 126 -12.99 18.02 15.56
N VAL A 127 -12.65 18.48 16.77
CA VAL A 127 -13.56 19.17 17.69
C VAL A 127 -13.15 20.63 17.76
N ILE A 128 -14.08 21.53 17.46
CA ILE A 128 -13.88 22.97 17.58
C ILE A 128 -14.85 23.49 18.64
N LEU A 129 -14.33 23.98 19.75
CA LEU A 129 -15.11 24.61 20.82
C LEU A 129 -15.00 26.13 20.70
N LYS A 130 -16.13 26.74 20.34
CA LYS A 130 -16.27 28.21 20.35
C LYS A 130 -16.49 28.69 21.78
N ARG A 131 -16.18 29.96 22.05
CA ARG A 131 -16.48 30.57 23.34
C ARG A 131 -17.98 30.82 23.48
N ASP A 132 -18.70 29.82 23.94
CA ASP A 132 -20.13 29.89 24.25
C ASP A 132 -20.47 29.18 25.57
N SER A 133 -21.75 29.28 25.98
CA SER A 133 -22.23 28.72 27.24
C SER A 133 -22.21 27.18 27.23
N GLU A 134 -22.36 26.56 26.06
CA GLU A 134 -22.33 25.09 25.89
C GLU A 134 -20.89 24.59 26.13
N ALA A 135 -19.89 25.20 25.49
CA ALA A 135 -18.46 24.92 25.66
C ALA A 135 -17.99 25.15 27.12
N ARG A 136 -18.40 26.24 27.77
CA ARG A 136 -18.13 26.46 29.20
C ARG A 136 -18.64 25.29 30.05
N THR A 137 -19.88 24.87 29.81
CA THR A 137 -20.54 23.80 30.59
C THR A 137 -19.86 22.45 30.35
N ILE A 138 -19.43 22.18 29.12
CA ILE A 138 -18.64 20.99 28.74
C ILE A 138 -17.32 20.97 29.49
N LEU A 139 -16.54 22.06 29.43
CA LEU A 139 -15.24 22.15 30.11
C LEU A 139 -15.37 22.00 31.63
N MET A 140 -16.41 22.61 32.22
CA MET A 140 -16.71 22.50 33.64
C MET A 140 -17.07 21.07 34.04
N GLY A 141 -17.96 20.41 33.28
CA GLY A 141 -18.38 19.03 33.52
C GLY A 141 -17.22 18.04 33.44
N LEU A 142 -16.35 18.19 32.43
CA LEU A 142 -15.17 17.34 32.27
C LEU A 142 -14.11 17.59 33.36
N SER A 143 -13.96 18.83 33.82
CA SER A 143 -13.07 19.17 34.94
C SER A 143 -13.52 18.53 36.25
N LEU A 144 -14.84 18.50 36.50
CA LEU A 144 -15.43 17.83 37.66
C LEU A 144 -15.26 16.31 37.55
N PHE A 145 -15.51 15.73 36.37
CA PHE A 145 -15.28 14.31 36.13
C PHE A 145 -13.81 13.92 36.34
N ASP A 146 -12.85 14.72 35.88
CA ASP A 146 -11.42 14.45 36.11
C ASP A 146 -11.05 14.49 37.60
N TYR A 147 -11.69 15.36 38.39
CA TYR A 147 -11.46 15.44 39.83
C TYR A 147 -12.06 14.25 40.59
N TYR A 148 -13.35 13.95 40.36
CA TYR A 148 -14.08 12.90 41.08
C TYR A 148 -13.78 11.49 40.52
N LYS A 149 -13.27 11.38 39.29
CA LYS A 149 -13.03 10.13 38.53
C LYS A 149 -14.29 9.28 38.30
N ASN A 150 -15.46 9.79 38.67
CA ASN A 150 -16.76 9.20 38.47
C ASN A 150 -17.81 10.32 38.31
N TRP A 151 -19.05 9.94 38.02
CA TRP A 151 -20.18 10.87 37.91
C TRP A 151 -20.96 11.00 39.23
N GLU A 152 -20.32 10.77 40.38
CA GLU A 152 -20.96 10.83 41.71
C GLU A 152 -20.69 12.19 42.37
N PHE A 153 -21.24 13.26 41.79
CA PHE A 153 -21.13 14.61 42.33
C PHE A 153 -22.39 15.44 42.09
N GLU A 154 -22.50 16.57 42.78
CA GLU A 154 -23.66 17.46 42.72
C GLU A 154 -23.88 17.96 41.28
N ASN A 155 -25.12 17.85 40.80
CA ASN A 155 -25.52 18.19 39.43
C ASN A 155 -24.86 17.35 38.32
N ALA A 156 -24.22 16.22 38.64
CA ALA A 156 -23.67 15.31 37.63
C ALA A 156 -24.67 14.92 36.52
N PRO A 157 -25.96 14.61 36.81
CA PRO A 157 -26.94 14.30 35.76
C PRO A 157 -27.15 15.43 34.74
N TYR A 158 -27.06 16.69 35.19
CA TYR A 158 -27.17 17.85 34.30
C TYR A 158 -25.99 17.92 33.32
N TYR A 159 -24.76 17.78 33.83
CA TYR A 159 -23.56 17.78 32.98
C TYR A 159 -23.53 16.60 32.01
N GLN A 160 -23.95 15.41 32.46
CA GLN A 160 -24.07 14.24 31.58
C GLN A 160 -25.06 14.49 30.43
N MET A 161 -26.23 15.05 30.73
CA MET A 161 -27.24 15.36 29.72
C MET A 161 -26.71 16.35 28.68
N VAL A 162 -26.03 17.42 29.11
CA VAL A 162 -25.43 18.41 28.21
C VAL A 162 -24.37 17.78 27.31
N LEU A 163 -23.47 16.97 27.88
CA LEU A 163 -22.40 16.30 27.15
C LEU A 163 -22.94 15.30 26.12
N ILE A 164 -23.95 14.50 26.47
CA ILE A 164 -24.60 13.55 25.55
C ILE A 164 -25.27 14.30 24.39
N ASN A 165 -26.09 15.31 24.71
CA ASN A 165 -26.79 16.10 23.69
C ASN A 165 -25.81 16.82 22.75
N TRP A 166 -24.70 17.31 23.28
CA TRP A 166 -23.65 17.95 22.50
C TRP A 166 -22.98 16.95 21.54
N VAL A 167 -22.63 15.75 22.00
CA VAL A 167 -22.05 14.71 21.13
C VAL A 167 -23.03 14.29 20.04
N GLU A 168 -24.27 13.98 20.39
CA GLU A 168 -25.29 13.56 19.41
C GLU A 168 -25.54 14.63 18.34
N LYS A 169 -25.61 15.91 18.74
CA LYS A 169 -25.79 17.03 17.81
C LYS A 169 -24.61 17.22 16.85
N ASN A 170 -23.37 16.98 17.31
CA ASN A 170 -22.16 17.28 16.54
C ASN A 170 -21.47 16.04 15.95
N LYS A 171 -22.02 14.83 16.18
CA LYS A 171 -21.44 13.55 15.77
C LYS A 171 -21.04 13.52 14.30
N GLN A 172 -21.96 13.90 13.40
CA GLN A 172 -21.68 13.89 11.96
C GLN A 172 -20.55 14.85 11.61
N THR A 173 -20.54 16.06 12.18
CA THR A 173 -19.45 17.03 11.97
C THR A 173 -18.10 16.50 12.45
N PHE A 174 -18.05 15.77 13.57
CA PHE A 174 -16.81 15.13 14.02
C PHE A 174 -16.33 14.04 13.06
N ILE A 175 -17.26 13.24 12.52
CA ILE A 175 -16.97 12.22 11.51
C ILE A 175 -16.43 12.88 10.24
N ASP A 176 -17.10 13.91 9.73
CA ASP A 176 -16.70 14.62 8.51
C ASP A 176 -15.35 15.34 8.68
N ASN A 177 -15.08 15.94 9.84
CA ASN A 177 -13.78 16.55 10.10
C ASN A 177 -12.64 15.52 10.20
N LEU A 178 -12.96 14.29 10.60
CA LEU A 178 -11.98 13.23 10.79
C LEU A 178 -11.72 12.44 9.50
N PHE A 179 -12.76 12.03 8.79
CA PHE A 179 -12.67 11.15 7.62
C PHE A 179 -12.97 11.86 6.30
N GLY A 180 -13.59 13.04 6.35
CA GLY A 180 -14.08 13.79 5.19
C GLY A 180 -15.33 13.17 4.58
N ASP A 181 -15.74 13.70 3.42
CA ASP A 181 -16.91 13.20 2.70
C ASP A 181 -16.66 11.76 2.22
N SER A 182 -17.67 10.89 2.26
CA SER A 182 -17.57 9.52 1.74
C SER A 182 -17.34 9.52 0.23
N VAL A 183 -16.53 8.58 -0.26
CA VAL A 183 -16.42 8.30 -1.71
C VAL A 183 -17.33 7.10 -2.04
N GLY A 184 -18.14 7.22 -3.09
CA GLY A 184 -19.12 6.18 -3.45
C GLY A 184 -20.34 6.14 -2.52
N GLU A 185 -20.83 4.94 -2.19
CA GLU A 185 -22.06 4.78 -1.38
C GLU A 185 -21.81 4.90 0.13
N LYS A 186 -20.69 4.38 0.66
CA LYS A 186 -20.33 4.38 2.11
C LYS A 186 -18.82 4.21 2.40
N GLU A 187 -17.93 4.39 1.42
CA GLU A 187 -16.52 4.01 1.59
C GLU A 187 -15.66 5.14 2.17
N HIS A 188 -14.66 4.75 2.96
CA HIS A 188 -13.65 5.65 3.48
C HIS A 188 -12.68 6.06 2.37
N PRO A 189 -12.65 7.35 1.98
CA PRO A 189 -11.83 7.82 0.86
C PRO A 189 -10.37 7.43 1.02
N VAL A 190 -9.85 7.57 2.25
CA VAL A 190 -8.46 7.28 2.60
C VAL A 190 -8.10 5.82 2.36
N ILE A 191 -8.98 4.89 2.73
CA ILE A 191 -8.73 3.46 2.57
C ILE A 191 -8.69 3.13 1.08
N THR A 192 -9.70 3.58 0.33
CA THR A 192 -9.77 3.40 -1.13
C THR A 192 -8.55 3.99 -1.83
N TRP A 193 -8.10 5.20 -1.45
CA TRP A 193 -6.89 5.83 -2.01
C TRP A 193 -5.61 5.08 -1.67
N CYS A 194 -5.49 4.57 -0.44
CA CYS A 194 -4.34 3.78 -0.04
C CYS A 194 -4.29 2.43 -0.79
N VAL A 195 -5.43 1.76 -0.98
CA VAL A 195 -5.51 0.52 -1.77
C VAL A 195 -5.09 0.80 -3.23
N ALA A 196 -5.58 1.87 -3.83
CA ALA A 196 -5.19 2.28 -5.19
C ALA A 196 -3.68 2.58 -5.29
N ALA A 197 -3.14 3.30 -4.31
CA ALA A 197 -1.71 3.64 -4.27
C ALA A 197 -0.82 2.40 -4.15
N GLU A 198 -1.16 1.45 -3.27
CA GLU A 198 -0.41 0.20 -3.12
C GLU A 198 -0.50 -0.68 -4.37
N TYR A 199 -1.68 -0.72 -5.01
CA TYR A 199 -1.87 -1.44 -6.26
C TYR A 199 -1.00 -0.88 -7.39
N ILE A 200 -1.03 0.44 -7.62
CA ILE A 200 -0.22 1.11 -8.65
C ILE A 200 1.28 0.90 -8.36
N GLN A 201 1.70 1.02 -7.10
CA GLN A 201 3.09 0.77 -6.71
C GLN A 201 3.50 -0.68 -6.96
N GLY A 202 2.62 -1.64 -6.67
CA GLY A 202 2.84 -3.06 -6.98
C GLY A 202 3.06 -3.29 -8.47
N LEU A 203 2.21 -2.70 -9.33
CA LEU A 203 2.36 -2.78 -10.79
C LEU A 203 3.68 -2.18 -11.27
N ILE A 204 4.07 -1.00 -10.76
CA ILE A 204 5.32 -0.34 -11.14
C ILE A 204 6.55 -1.18 -10.76
N ASN A 205 6.49 -1.89 -9.62
CA ASN A 205 7.52 -2.82 -9.17
C ASN A 205 7.48 -4.19 -9.90
N GLY A 206 6.53 -4.39 -10.83
CA GLY A 206 6.42 -5.59 -11.66
C GLY A 206 5.62 -6.74 -11.04
N ILE A 207 4.82 -6.49 -10.01
CA ILE A 207 3.90 -7.49 -9.45
C ILE A 207 2.72 -7.67 -10.42
N SER A 208 2.45 -8.92 -10.81
CA SER A 208 1.29 -9.27 -11.63
C SER A 208 0.11 -9.65 -10.74
N PHE A 209 -1.03 -8.98 -10.92
CA PHE A 209 -2.26 -9.23 -10.18
C PHE A 209 -3.31 -10.01 -10.98
N GLU A 210 -3.01 -10.40 -12.22
CA GLU A 210 -3.96 -11.14 -13.06
C GLU A 210 -4.29 -12.53 -12.52
N GLY A 211 -5.57 -12.89 -12.57
CA GLY A 211 -6.07 -14.21 -12.16
C GLY A 211 -6.17 -14.42 -10.65
N MET A 212 -5.89 -13.40 -9.83
CA MET A 212 -6.08 -13.45 -8.39
C MET A 212 -7.56 -13.28 -8.03
N SER A 213 -8.02 -14.02 -7.03
CA SER A 213 -9.30 -13.74 -6.37
C SER A 213 -9.23 -12.45 -5.54
N GLU A 214 -10.39 -11.85 -5.20
CA GLU A 214 -10.48 -10.65 -4.36
C GLU A 214 -9.66 -10.80 -3.06
N GLU A 215 -9.74 -11.97 -2.41
CA GLU A 215 -9.02 -12.27 -1.17
C GLU A 215 -7.50 -12.33 -1.37
N GLN A 216 -7.04 -12.96 -2.45
CA GLN A 216 -5.61 -13.05 -2.77
C GLN A 216 -5.04 -11.69 -3.12
N LEU A 217 -5.79 -10.89 -3.87
CA LEU A 217 -5.40 -9.53 -4.24
C LEU A 217 -5.28 -8.65 -2.98
N LEU A 218 -6.29 -8.67 -2.10
CA LEU A 218 -6.24 -7.94 -0.83
C LEU A 218 -5.08 -8.42 0.04
N HIS A 219 -4.87 -9.72 0.16
CA HIS A 219 -3.74 -10.25 0.92
C HIS A 219 -2.40 -9.75 0.36
N GLN A 220 -2.23 -9.75 -0.97
CA GLN A 220 -1.01 -9.26 -1.60
C GLN A 220 -0.80 -7.75 -1.42
N ILE A 221 -1.87 -6.95 -1.52
CA ILE A 221 -1.84 -5.50 -1.26
C ILE A 221 -1.53 -5.22 0.22
N MET A 222 -2.03 -6.07 1.12
CA MET A 222 -1.82 -5.95 2.55
C MET A 222 -0.50 -6.57 3.02
N LEU A 223 0.24 -7.28 2.19
CA LEU A 223 1.60 -7.71 2.51
C LEU A 223 2.59 -6.57 2.24
N GLU A 224 3.65 -6.50 3.05
CA GLU A 224 4.74 -5.59 2.76
C GLU A 224 5.41 -6.03 1.46
N ASN A 225 5.18 -5.27 0.39
CA ASN A 225 5.82 -5.49 -0.90
C ASN A 225 7.32 -5.19 -0.75
N SER A 226 8.08 -6.19 -0.31
CA SER A 226 9.54 -6.08 -0.18
C SER A 226 10.09 -5.74 -1.56
N SER A 227 10.64 -4.53 -1.67
CA SER A 227 11.22 -3.98 -2.89
C SER A 227 12.32 -4.89 -3.42
N LYS A 228 11.97 -5.79 -4.34
CA LYS A 228 12.93 -6.44 -5.23
C LYS A 228 12.37 -6.34 -6.63
N ASN A 229 12.76 -5.25 -7.31
CA ASN A 229 12.65 -5.17 -8.76
C ASN A 229 13.37 -6.38 -9.32
N THR A 230 12.60 -7.36 -9.77
CA THR A 230 13.14 -8.59 -10.34
C THR A 230 13.43 -8.42 -11.84
N LEU A 231 12.94 -7.32 -12.43
CA LEU A 231 13.03 -7.03 -13.86
C LEU A 231 13.88 -5.78 -14.10
N GLU A 232 14.99 -5.93 -14.83
CA GLU A 232 15.74 -4.79 -15.37
C GLU A 232 14.92 -4.09 -16.44
N ARG A 233 14.66 -2.79 -16.24
CA ARG A 233 13.92 -1.95 -17.20
C ARG A 233 14.87 -1.15 -18.04
N THR A 234 14.60 -1.01 -19.33
CA THR A 234 15.42 -0.16 -20.22
C THR A 234 14.84 1.25 -20.39
N ASN A 235 13.54 1.45 -20.12
CA ASN A 235 12.87 2.75 -20.21
C ASN A 235 13.33 3.73 -19.10
N LYS A 236 13.69 4.95 -19.51
CA LYS A 236 14.16 6.03 -18.62
C LYS A 236 13.04 6.53 -17.71
N GLU A 237 11.84 6.82 -18.24
CA GLU A 237 10.72 7.31 -17.46
C GLU A 237 10.30 6.28 -16.40
N TRP A 238 10.39 4.98 -16.70
CA TRP A 238 10.14 3.92 -15.73
C TRP A 238 11.19 3.94 -14.60
N LYS A 239 12.48 4.09 -14.92
CA LYS A 239 13.57 4.22 -13.93
C LYS A 239 13.42 5.46 -13.05
N ASP A 240 12.98 6.58 -13.64
CA ASP A 240 12.75 7.83 -12.92
C ASP A 240 11.60 7.67 -11.91
N VAL A 241 10.54 6.94 -12.28
CA VAL A 241 9.44 6.63 -11.35
C VAL A 241 9.87 5.66 -10.26
N LEU A 242 10.66 4.64 -10.57
CA LEU A 242 11.24 3.74 -9.55
C LEU A 242 12.15 4.49 -8.56
N THR A 243 12.94 5.45 -9.06
CA THR A 243 13.78 6.32 -8.23
C THR A 243 12.90 7.22 -7.36
N TYR A 244 11.82 7.78 -7.92
CA TYR A 244 10.83 8.56 -7.18
C TYR A 244 10.19 7.75 -6.04
N LEU A 245 9.77 6.50 -6.30
CA LEU A 245 9.21 5.61 -5.27
C LEU A 245 10.22 5.31 -4.16
N THR A 246 11.49 5.13 -4.52
CA THR A 246 12.58 4.93 -3.56
C THR A 246 12.81 6.16 -2.69
N ASN A 247 12.83 7.35 -3.30
CA ASN A 247 12.99 8.63 -2.59
C ASN A 247 11.80 8.98 -1.70
N GLN A 248 10.59 8.51 -2.04
CA GLN A 248 9.35 8.73 -1.29
C GLN A 248 9.07 7.64 -0.25
N ALA A 249 10.08 6.95 0.26
CA ALA A 249 9.92 5.86 1.22
C ALA A 249 9.11 6.24 2.47
N SER A 250 9.25 7.47 2.98
CA SER A 250 8.47 7.98 4.11
C SER A 250 6.97 8.12 3.78
N MET A 251 6.64 8.58 2.58
CA MET A 251 5.25 8.67 2.11
C MET A 251 4.64 7.29 1.87
N ARG A 252 5.42 6.33 1.34
CA ARG A 252 4.98 4.92 1.26
C ARG A 252 4.66 4.35 2.64
N GLY A 253 5.53 4.58 3.62
CA GLY A 253 5.27 4.20 5.01
C GLY A 253 4.00 4.85 5.57
N THR A 254 3.74 6.11 5.22
CA THR A 254 2.52 6.82 5.64
C THR A 254 1.26 6.24 5.02
N VAL A 255 1.26 5.96 3.71
CA VAL A 255 0.15 5.31 2.99
C VAL A 255 -0.12 3.94 3.59
N ARG A 256 0.94 3.15 3.82
CA ARG A 256 0.85 1.81 4.40
C ARG A 256 0.32 1.82 5.82
N ASN A 257 0.86 2.68 6.67
CA ASN A 257 0.36 2.83 8.04
C ASN A 257 -1.10 3.26 8.05
N SER A 258 -1.50 4.18 7.16
CA SER A 258 -2.89 4.60 7.03
C SER A 258 -3.80 3.47 6.55
N LEU A 259 -3.34 2.62 5.63
CA LEU A 259 -4.07 1.45 5.17
C LEU A 259 -4.26 0.43 6.30
N VAL A 260 -3.18 0.07 7.00
CA VAL A 260 -3.23 -0.89 8.11
C VAL A 260 -4.14 -0.38 9.21
N SER A 261 -3.96 0.87 9.62
CA SER A 261 -4.70 1.48 10.74
C SER A 261 -6.17 1.74 10.37
N GLY A 262 -6.43 2.14 9.13
CA GLY A 262 -7.78 2.30 8.59
C GLY A 262 -8.49 0.97 8.41
N SER A 263 -7.76 -0.13 8.21
CA SER A 263 -8.37 -1.45 8.02
C SER A 263 -8.45 -2.27 9.31
N ASN A 264 -7.75 -1.87 10.37
CA ASN A 264 -7.65 -2.63 11.61
C ASN A 264 -8.78 -2.29 12.60
N THR A 265 -9.40 -3.33 13.14
CA THR A 265 -10.39 -3.28 14.21
C THR A 265 -9.68 -3.27 15.56
N ILE A 266 -10.20 -2.48 16.50
CA ILE A 266 -9.74 -2.47 17.89
C ILE A 266 -10.67 -3.35 18.74
N MET A 267 -10.11 -4.22 19.56
CA MET A 267 -10.89 -4.90 20.60
C MET A 267 -11.03 -3.99 21.83
N GLY A 268 -12.26 -3.57 22.15
CA GLY A 268 -12.56 -2.70 23.30
C GLY A 268 -12.92 -1.26 22.92
N ILE A 269 -12.90 -0.36 23.91
CA ILE A 269 -13.26 1.05 23.75
C ILE A 269 -12.09 1.81 23.10
N VAL A 270 -12.38 2.57 22.04
CA VAL A 270 -11.38 3.40 21.35
C VAL A 270 -10.75 4.38 22.36
N GLY A 271 -9.42 4.45 22.39
CA GLY A 271 -8.67 5.34 23.28
C GLY A 271 -8.14 4.71 24.58
N ASP A 272 -8.67 3.57 25.03
CA ASP A 272 -8.27 2.91 26.30
C ASP A 272 -7.53 1.57 26.10
N THR A 273 -7.37 1.12 24.85
CA THR A 273 -6.87 -0.21 24.53
C THR A 273 -5.35 -0.29 24.43
N VAL A 274 -4.77 -1.35 25.03
CA VAL A 274 -3.38 -1.74 24.83
C VAL A 274 -3.26 -2.37 23.44
N SER A 275 -2.41 -1.82 22.58
CA SER A 275 -2.18 -2.34 21.23
C SER A 275 -1.82 -3.82 21.28
N GLY A 276 -2.71 -4.68 20.80
CA GLY A 276 -2.41 -6.08 20.56
C GLY A 276 -1.42 -6.24 19.41
N LYS A 277 -0.64 -7.33 19.41
CA LYS A 277 0.23 -7.68 18.27
C LYS A 277 -0.54 -8.27 17.08
N VAL A 278 -1.76 -8.76 17.32
CA VAL A 278 -2.62 -9.40 16.32
C VAL A 278 -3.52 -8.33 15.71
N GLN A 279 -3.52 -8.25 14.38
CA GLN A 279 -4.35 -7.32 13.61
C GLN A 279 -5.61 -8.06 13.13
N PHE A 280 -6.76 -7.41 13.26
CA PHE A 280 -8.05 -7.93 12.78
C PHE A 280 -8.56 -6.97 11.71
N TYR A 281 -8.67 -7.44 10.47
CA TYR A 281 -9.03 -6.55 9.36
C TYR A 281 -10.52 -6.52 9.08
N ARG A 282 -11.03 -5.33 8.78
CA ARG A 282 -12.40 -5.06 8.31
C ARG A 282 -12.52 -5.42 6.83
N THR A 283 -12.51 -6.72 6.54
CA THR A 283 -12.47 -7.26 5.17
C THR A 283 -13.62 -6.79 4.29
N TYR A 284 -14.82 -6.60 4.84
CA TYR A 284 -15.97 -6.11 4.08
C TYR A 284 -15.72 -4.74 3.44
N GLU A 285 -15.12 -3.79 4.17
CA GLU A 285 -14.83 -2.45 3.65
C GLU A 285 -13.73 -2.48 2.61
N LEU A 286 -12.69 -3.29 2.85
CA LEU A 286 -11.61 -3.50 1.89
C LEU A 286 -12.12 -4.11 0.58
N CYS A 287 -13.03 -5.09 0.65
CA CYS A 287 -13.68 -5.67 -0.52
C CYS A 287 -14.52 -4.63 -1.28
N ASN A 288 -15.24 -3.76 -0.58
CA ASN A 288 -16.02 -2.70 -1.24
C ASN A 288 -15.10 -1.71 -1.96
N SER A 289 -14.07 -1.19 -1.28
CA SER A 289 -13.05 -0.34 -1.91
C SER A 289 -12.44 -0.98 -3.15
N LEU A 290 -12.16 -2.28 -3.11
CA LEU A 290 -11.63 -3.03 -4.24
C LEU A 290 -12.64 -3.10 -5.40
N ARG A 291 -13.91 -3.43 -5.14
CA ARG A 291 -14.96 -3.47 -6.16
C ARG A 291 -15.23 -2.10 -6.77
N HIS A 292 -15.19 -1.02 -5.97
CA HIS A 292 -15.30 0.34 -6.47
C HIS A 292 -14.14 0.66 -7.42
N LEU A 293 -12.90 0.36 -7.02
CA LEU A 293 -11.72 0.55 -7.88
C LEU A 293 -11.80 -0.27 -9.16
N GLU A 294 -12.22 -1.53 -9.10
CA GLU A 294 -12.43 -2.38 -10.27
C GLU A 294 -13.50 -1.83 -11.21
N SER A 295 -14.63 -1.34 -10.67
CA SER A 295 -15.70 -0.73 -11.46
C SER A 295 -15.24 0.51 -12.24
N LYS A 296 -14.24 1.23 -11.70
CA LYS A 296 -13.61 2.41 -12.30
C LYS A 296 -12.38 2.09 -13.14
N GLY A 297 -12.00 0.81 -13.26
CA GLY A 297 -10.78 0.42 -13.98
C GLY A 297 -9.50 0.93 -13.30
N TRP A 298 -9.51 1.10 -11.98
CA TRP A 298 -8.40 1.58 -11.15
C TRP A 298 -7.94 3.03 -11.41
N ASP A 299 -8.70 3.80 -12.19
CA ASP A 299 -8.49 5.23 -12.40
C ASP A 299 -9.57 6.05 -11.69
N ILE A 300 -9.23 6.55 -10.50
CA ILE A 300 -10.09 7.43 -9.69
C ILE A 300 -9.62 8.89 -9.74
N SER A 301 -8.83 9.28 -10.75
CA SER A 301 -8.26 10.62 -10.85
C SER A 301 -9.31 11.74 -10.82
N GLY A 302 -10.48 11.54 -11.44
CA GLY A 302 -11.60 12.49 -11.39
C GLY A 302 -12.23 12.64 -10.01
N GLU A 303 -12.34 11.54 -9.24
CA GLU A 303 -12.87 11.59 -7.86
C GLU A 303 -11.91 12.33 -6.92
N LEU A 304 -10.60 12.25 -7.19
CA LEU A 304 -9.59 12.99 -6.43
C LEU A 304 -9.66 14.50 -6.68
N THR A 305 -10.03 14.94 -7.90
CA THR A 305 -10.13 16.37 -8.23
C THR A 305 -11.38 17.02 -7.68
N ASP A 306 -12.48 16.27 -7.58
CA ASP A 306 -13.77 16.77 -7.10
C ASP A 306 -13.86 16.78 -5.57
N TYR A 307 -12.90 16.18 -4.89
CA TYR A 307 -12.86 16.08 -3.43
C TYR A 307 -12.49 17.42 -2.77
N ASN A 308 -13.41 18.00 -1.99
CA ASN A 308 -13.25 19.35 -1.44
C ASN A 308 -12.62 19.39 -0.05
N SER A 309 -12.57 18.27 0.69
CA SER A 309 -12.01 18.26 2.04
C SER A 309 -10.48 18.31 2.04
N LYS A 310 -9.92 19.03 3.03
CA LYS A 310 -8.47 19.12 3.29
C LYS A 310 -7.93 17.88 4.02
N ALA A 311 -8.81 16.97 4.44
CA ALA A 311 -8.41 15.73 5.07
C ALA A 311 -7.55 14.89 4.09
N TYR A 312 -6.41 14.39 4.57
CA TYR A 312 -5.52 13.47 3.82
C TYR A 312 -5.00 14.01 2.49
N GLU A 313 -4.85 15.34 2.38
CA GLU A 313 -4.33 16.01 1.19
C GLU A 313 -2.96 15.47 0.76
N ASN A 314 -2.13 15.02 1.69
CA ASN A 314 -0.85 14.38 1.42
C ASN A 314 -0.98 13.07 0.65
N ILE A 315 -1.92 12.20 1.04
CA ILE A 315 -2.18 10.91 0.36
C ILE A 315 -2.81 11.17 -1.01
N ARG A 316 -3.77 12.10 -1.08
CA ARG A 316 -4.41 12.51 -2.34
C ARG A 316 -3.39 13.06 -3.34
N SER A 317 -2.55 14.00 -2.92
CA SER A 317 -1.53 14.62 -3.78
C SER A 317 -0.48 13.61 -4.23
N TYR A 318 -0.12 12.66 -3.36
CA TYR A 318 0.76 11.56 -3.71
C TYR A 318 0.14 10.68 -4.79
N LEU A 319 -1.13 10.29 -4.64
CA LEU A 319 -1.84 9.46 -5.62
C LEU A 319 -2.02 10.18 -6.97
N GLN A 320 -2.36 11.48 -6.96
CA GLN A 320 -2.38 12.30 -8.18
C GLN A 320 -0.99 12.36 -8.86
N GLY A 321 0.07 12.48 -8.07
CA GLY A 321 1.46 12.39 -8.53
C GLY A 321 1.79 11.03 -9.15
N LEU A 322 1.24 9.94 -8.62
CA LEU A 322 1.39 8.61 -9.22
C LEU A 322 0.64 8.52 -10.56
N TYR A 323 -0.61 8.97 -10.65
CA TYR A 323 -1.37 8.93 -11.91
C TYR A 323 -0.71 9.72 -13.05
N THR A 324 -0.18 10.92 -12.75
CA THR A 324 0.55 11.72 -13.76
C THR A 324 1.82 11.01 -14.24
N LYS A 325 2.54 10.34 -13.34
CA LYS A 325 3.72 9.52 -13.68
C LYS A 325 3.34 8.27 -14.48
N VAL A 326 2.23 7.61 -14.14
CA VAL A 326 1.70 6.48 -14.91
C VAL A 326 1.37 6.92 -16.34
N ALA A 327 0.73 8.06 -16.53
CA ALA A 327 0.44 8.60 -17.85
C ALA A 327 1.72 8.87 -18.67
N ALA A 328 2.78 9.39 -18.02
CA ALA A 328 4.08 9.61 -18.65
C ALA A 328 4.74 8.29 -19.08
N ILE A 329 4.75 7.28 -18.19
CA ILE A 329 5.23 5.92 -18.48
C ILE A 329 4.50 5.32 -19.68
N VAL A 330 3.17 5.35 -19.65
CA VAL A 330 2.34 4.74 -20.70
C VAL A 330 2.61 5.42 -22.06
N THR A 331 2.83 6.73 -22.06
CA THR A 331 3.14 7.48 -23.28
C THR A 331 4.53 7.11 -23.82
N SER A 332 5.56 7.00 -22.97
CA SER A 332 6.91 6.63 -23.41
C SER A 332 6.98 5.16 -23.84
N GLU A 333 6.37 4.23 -23.09
CA GLU A 333 6.28 2.82 -23.47
C GLU A 333 5.51 2.63 -24.77
N LYS A 334 4.41 3.36 -25.02
CA LYS A 334 3.72 3.31 -26.31
C LYS A 334 4.60 3.74 -27.47
N LYS A 335 5.48 4.73 -27.27
CA LYS A 335 6.41 5.18 -28.31
C LYS A 335 7.48 4.11 -28.57
N LEU A 336 8.11 3.60 -27.51
CA LEU A 336 9.14 2.57 -27.60
C LEU A 336 8.57 1.25 -28.17
N ALA A 337 7.37 0.85 -27.75
CA ALA A 337 6.70 -0.33 -28.29
C ALA A 337 6.47 -0.22 -29.80
N LYS A 338 6.12 0.97 -30.32
CA LYS A 338 5.98 1.18 -31.78
C LYS A 338 7.31 1.06 -32.51
N GLU A 339 8.41 1.47 -31.89
CA GLU A 339 9.76 1.32 -32.44
C GLU A 339 10.17 -0.17 -32.46
N THR A 340 10.00 -0.90 -31.34
CA THR A 340 10.25 -2.34 -31.26
C THR A 340 9.39 -3.15 -32.24
N ILE A 341 8.09 -2.81 -32.38
CA ILE A 341 7.18 -3.45 -33.35
C ILE A 341 7.72 -3.30 -34.77
N LYS A 342 8.17 -2.09 -35.15
CA LYS A 342 8.76 -1.86 -36.48
C LYS A 342 10.02 -2.68 -36.69
N SER A 343 10.93 -2.71 -35.71
CA SER A 343 12.15 -3.53 -35.81
C SER A 343 11.84 -5.02 -35.93
N PHE A 344 10.77 -5.51 -35.29
CA PHE A 344 10.32 -6.88 -35.45
C PHE A 344 9.73 -7.15 -36.85
N GLU A 345 8.93 -6.21 -37.37
CA GLU A 345 8.38 -6.26 -38.74
C GLU A 345 9.46 -6.17 -39.81
N ASP A 346 10.53 -5.39 -39.59
CA ASP A 346 11.66 -5.28 -40.51
C ASP A 346 12.43 -6.61 -40.63
N LEU A 347 12.48 -7.41 -39.56
CA LEU A 347 13.19 -8.71 -39.53
C LEU A 347 12.35 -9.87 -40.09
N LEU A 348 11.04 -9.89 -39.82
CA LEU A 348 10.19 -11.05 -40.12
C LEU A 348 9.17 -10.79 -41.25
N GLY A 349 9.06 -9.56 -41.72
CA GLY A 349 8.04 -9.14 -42.69
C GLY A 349 6.84 -8.43 -42.06
N THR A 350 6.00 -7.84 -42.90
CA THR A 350 4.80 -7.11 -42.47
C THR A 350 3.75 -8.08 -41.92
N ASP A 351 3.33 -7.88 -40.67
CA ASP A 351 2.34 -8.72 -39.94
C ASP A 351 2.74 -10.21 -39.86
N PRO A 352 3.84 -10.54 -39.14
CA PRO A 352 4.38 -11.89 -39.10
C PRO A 352 3.42 -12.86 -38.41
N SER A 353 3.18 -14.02 -39.03
CA SER A 353 2.35 -15.09 -38.46
C SER A 353 3.16 -16.06 -37.59
N GLU A 354 2.47 -16.90 -36.81
CA GLU A 354 3.12 -17.99 -36.07
C GLU A 354 3.86 -18.96 -37.02
N GLU A 355 3.35 -19.18 -38.23
CA GLU A 355 3.99 -20.05 -39.23
C GLU A 355 5.29 -19.44 -39.78
N ASP A 356 5.31 -18.12 -39.99
CA ASP A 356 6.51 -17.41 -40.47
C ASP A 356 7.63 -17.47 -39.43
N TYR A 357 7.31 -17.26 -38.16
CA TYR A 357 8.28 -17.39 -37.08
C TYR A 357 8.80 -18.83 -36.93
N ILE A 358 7.93 -19.84 -37.07
CA ILE A 358 8.34 -21.26 -37.06
C ILE A 358 9.31 -21.54 -38.21
N ASN A 359 9.06 -21.00 -39.40
CA ASN A 359 9.96 -21.17 -40.55
C ASN A 359 11.33 -20.54 -40.29
N VAL A 360 11.37 -19.36 -39.67
CA VAL A 360 12.64 -18.71 -39.29
C VAL A 360 13.39 -19.53 -38.23
N VAL A 361 12.72 -19.99 -37.17
CA VAL A 361 13.36 -20.84 -36.15
C VAL A 361 13.88 -22.14 -36.76
N ARG A 362 13.12 -22.77 -37.67
CA ARG A 362 13.55 -23.97 -38.38
C ARG A 362 14.78 -23.71 -39.26
N ALA A 363 14.82 -22.60 -39.99
CA ALA A 363 15.98 -22.20 -40.77
C ALA A 363 17.22 -21.95 -39.88
N ILE A 364 17.02 -21.37 -38.69
CA ILE A 364 18.10 -21.19 -37.70
C ILE A 364 18.60 -22.55 -37.18
N SER A 365 17.70 -23.49 -36.88
CA SER A 365 18.08 -24.85 -36.48
C SER A 365 18.85 -25.56 -37.59
N GLU A 366 18.36 -25.51 -38.83
CA GLU A 366 19.04 -26.07 -40.02
C GLU A 366 20.43 -25.45 -40.23
N PHE A 367 20.56 -24.13 -40.06
CA PHE A 367 21.84 -23.44 -40.09
C PHE A 367 22.81 -23.96 -39.02
N TYR A 368 22.38 -24.08 -37.76
CA TYR A 368 23.23 -24.65 -36.71
C TYR A 368 23.58 -26.12 -36.94
N THR A 369 22.68 -26.93 -37.53
CA THR A 369 23.03 -28.31 -37.93
C THR A 369 24.09 -28.34 -39.01
N THR A 370 24.02 -27.43 -39.99
CA THR A 370 25.00 -27.30 -41.06
C THR A 370 26.37 -26.86 -40.52
N CYS A 371 26.39 -25.90 -39.59
CA CYS A 371 27.62 -25.50 -38.89
C CYS A 371 28.23 -26.65 -38.07
N ASN A 372 27.41 -27.48 -37.41
CA ASN A 372 27.90 -28.67 -36.71
C ASN A 372 28.54 -29.68 -37.67
N MET A 373 27.89 -29.91 -38.83
CA MET A 373 28.39 -30.83 -39.87
C MET A 373 29.67 -30.31 -40.53
N ALA A 374 29.82 -28.99 -40.64
CA ALA A 374 31.01 -28.32 -41.19
C ALA A 374 32.15 -28.14 -40.17
N HIS A 375 31.99 -28.62 -38.92
CA HIS A 375 32.97 -28.45 -37.83
C HIS A 375 33.40 -27.01 -37.54
N GLU A 376 32.51 -26.03 -37.76
CA GLU A 376 32.80 -24.62 -37.51
C GLU A 376 32.54 -24.23 -36.04
N VAL A 377 33.23 -23.21 -35.53
CA VAL A 377 33.04 -22.71 -34.16
C VAL A 377 31.74 -21.89 -34.10
N TYR A 378 30.72 -22.41 -33.40
CA TYR A 378 29.43 -21.74 -33.19
C TYR A 378 29.19 -21.35 -31.73
N ALA A 379 28.37 -20.33 -31.51
CA ALA A 379 27.99 -19.86 -30.18
C ALA A 379 26.99 -20.83 -29.52
N SER A 380 27.49 -21.72 -28.66
CA SER A 380 26.69 -22.73 -27.94
C SER A 380 25.52 -22.13 -27.15
N ALA A 381 25.70 -20.95 -26.55
CA ALA A 381 24.67 -20.27 -25.77
C ALA A 381 23.45 -19.80 -26.59
N LEU A 382 23.64 -19.43 -27.86
CA LEU A 382 22.53 -19.06 -28.76
C LEU A 382 21.79 -20.30 -29.24
N LYS A 383 22.52 -21.37 -29.58
CA LYS A 383 21.95 -22.67 -29.94
C LYS A 383 21.08 -23.24 -28.80
N GLU A 384 21.58 -23.25 -27.56
CA GLU A 384 20.83 -23.70 -26.39
C GLU A 384 19.57 -22.87 -26.12
N ARG A 385 19.57 -21.56 -26.44
CA ARG A 385 18.38 -20.71 -26.29
C ARG A 385 17.29 -21.06 -27.30
N PHE A 386 17.65 -21.34 -28.55
CA PHE A 386 16.68 -21.73 -29.58
C PHE A 386 16.24 -23.20 -29.47
N GLU A 387 17.07 -24.10 -28.93
CA GLU A 387 16.73 -25.52 -28.73
C GLU A 387 15.97 -25.80 -27.41
N ARG A 388 15.95 -24.84 -26.46
CA ARG A 388 15.32 -25.02 -25.13
C ARG A 388 13.81 -25.18 -25.14
N LYS A 389 13.12 -24.60 -26.12
CA LYS A 389 11.66 -24.63 -26.26
C LYS A 389 11.32 -25.11 -27.66
N THR A 390 10.14 -25.72 -27.82
CA THR A 390 9.73 -26.12 -29.17
C THR A 390 9.54 -24.87 -30.06
N PRO A 391 9.82 -24.95 -31.37
CA PRO A 391 9.63 -23.81 -32.29
C PRO A 391 8.20 -23.23 -32.23
N LYS A 392 7.21 -24.08 -31.96
CA LYS A 392 5.80 -23.70 -31.80
C LYS A 392 5.55 -22.89 -30.52
N GLU A 393 6.18 -23.25 -29.41
CA GLU A 393 6.07 -22.49 -28.15
C GLU A 393 6.77 -21.13 -28.25
N GLN A 394 7.93 -21.08 -28.90
CA GLN A 394 8.64 -19.83 -29.15
C GLN A 394 7.86 -18.89 -30.08
N ALA A 395 7.26 -19.43 -31.15
CA ALA A 395 6.41 -18.67 -32.05
C ALA A 395 5.18 -18.10 -31.32
N LYS A 396 4.49 -18.93 -30.53
CA LYS A 396 3.32 -18.49 -29.75
C LYS A 396 3.67 -17.41 -28.73
N GLU A 397 4.86 -17.49 -28.11
CA GLU A 397 5.33 -16.46 -27.17
C GLU A 397 5.70 -15.16 -27.90
N ALA A 398 6.49 -15.22 -28.98
CA ALA A 398 6.94 -14.06 -29.74
C ALA A 398 5.80 -13.33 -30.45
N ILE A 399 4.96 -14.07 -31.19
CA ILE A 399 3.80 -13.53 -31.91
C ILE A 399 2.69 -13.12 -30.93
N GLY A 400 2.52 -13.84 -29.83
CA GLY A 400 1.65 -13.43 -28.73
C GLY A 400 2.05 -12.08 -28.14
N LEU A 401 3.35 -11.84 -27.90
CA LEU A 401 3.87 -10.56 -27.43
C LEU A 401 3.71 -9.44 -28.48
N TYR A 402 3.93 -9.75 -29.75
CA TYR A 402 3.72 -8.82 -30.87
C TYR A 402 2.26 -8.35 -30.95
N HIS A 403 1.29 -9.27 -30.97
CA HIS A 403 -0.13 -8.93 -30.99
C HIS A 403 -0.55 -8.20 -29.71
N LEU A 404 -0.06 -8.65 -28.54
CA LEU A 404 -0.32 -7.98 -27.27
C LEU A 404 0.10 -6.51 -27.33
N LEU A 405 1.30 -6.19 -27.85
CA LEU A 405 1.76 -4.81 -27.99
C LEU A 405 0.99 -4.04 -29.07
N LYS A 406 0.70 -4.67 -30.22
CA LYS A 406 0.01 -4.07 -31.36
C LYS A 406 -1.44 -3.72 -31.05
N ASP A 407 -2.19 -4.63 -30.44
CA ASP A 407 -3.60 -4.44 -30.10
C ASP A 407 -3.77 -3.42 -28.98
N ASN A 408 -2.92 -3.47 -27.96
CA ASN A 408 -2.99 -2.55 -26.84
C ASN A 408 -2.44 -1.15 -27.17
N SER A 409 -1.64 -0.99 -28.23
CA SER A 409 -1.20 0.33 -28.68
C SER A 409 -2.37 1.30 -28.98
N LYS A 410 -3.57 0.76 -29.28
CA LYS A 410 -4.81 1.50 -29.57
C LYS A 410 -5.66 1.81 -28.34
N SER A 411 -5.39 1.17 -27.20
CA SER A 411 -6.15 1.37 -25.97
C SER A 411 -5.93 2.77 -25.40
N LYS A 412 -7.01 3.38 -24.88
CA LYS A 412 -6.97 4.66 -24.16
C LYS A 412 -6.86 4.51 -22.65
N ASP A 413 -6.98 3.29 -22.14
CA ASP A 413 -6.98 2.99 -20.71
C ASP A 413 -5.55 2.85 -20.20
N ASN A 414 -5.09 3.88 -19.48
CA ASN A 414 -3.71 3.96 -18.97
C ASN A 414 -3.42 2.86 -17.93
N MET A 415 -4.40 2.45 -17.13
CA MET A 415 -4.21 1.45 -16.09
C MET A 415 -4.10 0.04 -16.66
N LYS A 416 -4.93 -0.30 -17.66
CA LYS A 416 -4.76 -1.56 -18.42
C LYS A 416 -3.41 -1.61 -19.12
N LEU A 417 -2.97 -0.50 -19.69
CA LEU A 417 -1.66 -0.42 -20.33
C LEU A 417 -0.52 -0.58 -19.35
N LEU A 418 -0.63 0.03 -18.16
CA LEU A 418 0.36 -0.15 -17.10
C LEU A 418 0.45 -1.63 -16.67
N GLN A 419 -0.68 -2.32 -16.48
CA GLN A 419 -0.70 -3.75 -16.14
C GLN A 419 0.04 -4.60 -17.19
N ILE A 420 -0.14 -4.29 -18.46
CA ILE A 420 0.53 -4.98 -19.56
C ILE A 420 2.03 -4.67 -19.56
N PHE A 421 2.41 -3.41 -19.49
CA PHE A 421 3.82 -2.99 -19.51
C PHE A 421 4.57 -3.43 -18.24
N ALA A 422 3.87 -3.60 -17.11
CA ALA A 422 4.42 -4.16 -15.87
C ALA A 422 4.99 -5.58 -16.06
N LYS A 423 4.60 -6.34 -17.09
CA LYS A 423 5.16 -7.67 -17.40
C LYS A 423 6.42 -7.65 -18.28
N ALA A 424 6.92 -6.46 -18.61
CA ALA A 424 8.06 -6.25 -19.50
C ALA A 424 7.92 -6.92 -20.89
N PRO A 425 6.76 -6.81 -21.59
CA PRO A 425 6.57 -7.45 -22.89
C PRO A 425 7.53 -6.91 -23.96
N ARG A 426 7.88 -5.63 -23.89
CA ARG A 426 8.82 -4.99 -24.81
C ARG A 426 10.24 -5.53 -24.62
N GLU A 427 10.73 -5.56 -23.38
CA GLU A 427 12.08 -6.06 -23.11
C GLU A 427 12.24 -7.54 -23.51
N LYS A 428 11.19 -8.35 -23.35
CA LYS A 428 11.18 -9.74 -23.85
C LYS A 428 11.24 -9.81 -25.37
N LEU A 429 10.52 -8.94 -26.06
CA LEU A 429 10.56 -8.87 -27.52
C LEU A 429 11.91 -8.34 -28.03
N ASP A 430 12.51 -7.36 -27.34
CA ASP A 430 13.85 -6.85 -27.64
C ASP A 430 14.93 -7.94 -27.47
N ASP A 431 14.84 -8.81 -26.46
CA ASP A 431 15.75 -9.96 -26.29
C ASP A 431 15.61 -10.99 -27.43
N ILE A 432 14.38 -11.21 -27.91
CA ILE A 432 14.12 -12.06 -29.09
C ILE A 432 14.73 -11.44 -30.35
N ILE A 433 14.50 -10.14 -30.59
CA ILE A 433 15.08 -9.39 -31.72
C ILE A 433 16.60 -9.46 -31.68
N SER A 434 17.21 -9.17 -30.52
CA SER A 434 18.66 -9.24 -30.34
C SER A 434 19.21 -10.64 -30.63
N SER A 435 18.51 -11.69 -30.19
CA SER A 435 18.89 -13.08 -30.48
C SER A 435 18.84 -13.37 -31.97
N LEU A 436 17.80 -12.92 -32.69
CA LEU A 436 17.69 -13.07 -34.15
C LEU A 436 18.80 -12.30 -34.90
N THR A 437 19.05 -11.03 -34.55
CA THR A 437 20.11 -10.22 -35.18
C THR A 437 21.50 -10.78 -34.92
N GLN A 438 21.75 -11.38 -33.75
CA GLN A 438 23.02 -12.05 -33.46
C GLN A 438 23.22 -13.28 -34.34
N VAL A 439 22.17 -14.07 -34.58
CA VAL A 439 22.21 -15.20 -35.52
C VAL A 439 22.48 -14.72 -36.93
N GLU A 440 21.78 -13.67 -37.39
CA GLU A 440 22.00 -13.06 -38.71
C GLU A 440 23.43 -12.55 -38.89
N THR A 441 23.95 -11.81 -37.90
CA THR A 441 25.33 -11.29 -37.93
C THR A 441 26.36 -12.41 -37.96
N PHE A 442 26.11 -13.50 -37.22
CA PHE A 442 26.97 -14.66 -37.24
C PHE A 442 26.93 -15.37 -38.60
N ALA A 443 25.75 -15.56 -39.18
CA ALA A 443 25.59 -16.14 -40.51
C ALA A 443 26.28 -15.30 -41.61
N LEU A 444 26.19 -13.97 -41.53
CA LEU A 444 26.89 -13.06 -42.45
C LEU A 444 28.41 -13.15 -42.30
N LYS A 445 28.93 -13.18 -41.06
CA LYS A 445 30.37 -13.38 -40.82
C LYS A 445 30.88 -14.70 -41.37
N LEU A 446 30.10 -15.77 -41.21
CA LEU A 446 30.43 -17.09 -41.73
C LEU A 446 30.48 -17.05 -43.26
N LYS A 447 29.46 -16.45 -43.89
CA LYS A 447 29.40 -16.26 -45.35
C LYS A 447 30.59 -15.43 -45.86
N ASP A 448 30.97 -14.37 -45.16
CA ASP A 448 32.14 -13.55 -45.50
C ASP A 448 33.46 -14.31 -45.34
N ASN A 449 33.57 -15.17 -44.34
CA ASN A 449 34.76 -16.01 -44.14
C ASN A 449 34.84 -17.08 -45.24
N HIS A 450 33.74 -17.75 -45.57
CA HIS A 450 33.67 -18.71 -46.67
C HIS A 450 33.94 -18.07 -48.03
N SER A 451 33.37 -16.87 -48.29
CA SER A 451 33.62 -16.16 -49.55
C SER A 451 35.08 -15.67 -49.67
N LYS A 452 35.74 -15.33 -48.56
CA LYS A 452 37.18 -15.04 -48.52
C LYS A 452 38.06 -16.28 -48.66
N MET A 453 37.63 -17.44 -48.15
CA MET A 453 38.32 -18.72 -48.42
C MET A 453 38.18 -19.18 -49.86
N LEU A 454 37.10 -18.77 -50.54
CA LEU A 454 36.88 -19.00 -51.98
C LEU A 454 37.58 -17.95 -52.87
N GLY A 455 38.12 -16.87 -52.29
CA GLY A 455 38.90 -15.86 -53.00
C GLY A 455 40.39 -16.23 -53.02
N ASP A 456 40.94 -16.38 -54.23
CA ASP A 456 42.24 -16.96 -54.60
C ASP A 456 42.35 -18.49 -54.48
N VAL A 457 41.34 -19.20 -54.98
CA VAL A 457 41.61 -20.55 -55.51
C VAL A 457 42.29 -20.37 -56.87
N ASP A 458 43.63 -20.24 -56.85
CA ASP A 458 44.44 -20.61 -58.01
C ASP A 458 43.93 -21.97 -58.49
N GLN A 459 43.67 -22.10 -59.80
CA GLN A 459 43.21 -23.35 -60.41
C GLN A 459 44.00 -24.51 -59.81
N ILE A 460 43.34 -25.35 -59.00
CA ILE A 460 43.97 -26.54 -58.44
C ILE A 460 44.43 -27.36 -59.64
N ASP A 461 45.75 -27.48 -59.79
CA ASP A 461 46.36 -28.20 -60.90
C ASP A 461 45.72 -29.60 -60.98
N PRO A 462 45.07 -29.95 -62.10
CA PRO A 462 44.36 -31.22 -62.25
C PRO A 462 45.23 -32.42 -61.87
N LEU A 463 46.56 -32.33 -62.07
CA LEU A 463 47.51 -33.37 -61.67
C LEU A 463 47.59 -33.59 -60.15
N ILE A 464 47.42 -32.55 -59.34
CA ILE A 464 47.46 -32.65 -57.87
C ILE A 464 46.17 -33.28 -57.36
N LEU A 465 45.03 -32.97 -58.00
CA LEU A 465 43.74 -33.57 -57.66
C LEU A 465 43.71 -35.06 -58.02
N GLU A 466 44.23 -35.42 -59.19
CA GLU A 466 44.31 -36.80 -59.66
C GLU A 466 45.29 -37.62 -58.80
N GLY A 467 46.45 -37.06 -58.46
CA GLY A 467 47.41 -37.70 -57.54
C GLY A 467 46.93 -37.82 -56.09
N ALA A 468 46.01 -36.95 -55.64
CA ALA A 468 45.36 -37.08 -54.34
C ALA A 468 44.27 -38.16 -54.34
N LEU A 469 43.52 -38.29 -55.44
CA LEU A 469 42.53 -39.34 -55.63
C LEU A 469 43.19 -40.73 -55.72
N GLU A 470 44.28 -40.87 -56.49
CA GLU A 470 45.04 -42.13 -56.56
C GLU A 470 45.60 -42.55 -55.19
N LYS A 471 46.06 -41.58 -54.38
CA LYS A 471 46.53 -41.86 -53.02
C LYS A 471 45.41 -42.26 -52.06
N LEU A 472 44.23 -41.67 -52.19
CA LEU A 472 43.05 -42.05 -51.40
C LEU A 472 42.53 -43.43 -51.78
N GLU A 473 42.56 -43.76 -53.07
CA GLU A 473 42.16 -45.08 -53.58
C GLU A 473 43.18 -46.15 -53.17
N SER A 474 44.49 -45.84 -53.23
CA SER A 474 45.56 -46.64 -52.65
C SER A 474 45.34 -46.89 -51.15
N LEU A 475 45.04 -45.86 -50.37
CA LEU A 475 44.76 -45.98 -48.93
C LEU A 475 43.51 -46.82 -48.65
N SER A 476 42.45 -46.65 -49.43
CA SER A 476 41.22 -47.44 -49.34
C SER A 476 41.49 -48.91 -49.60
N ASN A 477 42.22 -49.24 -50.66
CA ASN A 477 42.58 -50.63 -50.98
C ASN A 477 43.50 -51.24 -49.91
N THR A 478 44.41 -50.45 -49.33
CA THR A 478 45.28 -50.94 -48.25
C THR A 478 44.47 -51.23 -46.97
N ILE A 479 43.41 -50.46 -46.71
CA ILE A 479 42.50 -50.69 -45.58
C ILE A 479 41.66 -51.96 -45.82
N GLU A 480 41.15 -52.17 -47.04
CA GLU A 480 40.44 -53.41 -47.40
C GLU A 480 41.33 -54.66 -47.30
N GLU A 481 42.61 -54.57 -47.66
CA GLU A 481 43.58 -55.68 -47.49
C GLU A 481 43.93 -55.93 -46.02
N MET A 482 43.79 -54.93 -45.14
CA MET A 482 43.98 -55.08 -43.69
C MET A 482 42.74 -55.61 -42.95
N GLU A 483 41.57 -55.69 -43.61
CA GLU A 483 40.32 -56.22 -43.05
C GLU A 483 40.10 -57.74 -43.28
N VAL A 484 41.12 -58.49 -43.73
CA VAL A 484 41.09 -59.97 -43.87
C VAL A 484 41.69 -60.71 -42.67
#